data_AF-A0A0B8QHC3-F1
#
_entry.id   AF-A0A0B8QHC3-F1
#
_cell.length_a   1.000
_cell.length_b   1.000
_cell.length_c   1.000
_cell.angle_alpha   90.00
_cell.angle_beta   90.00
_cell.angle_gamma   90.00
#
_symmetry.space_group_name_H-M   'P 1'
#
loop_
_entity.id
_entity.type
_entity.pdbx_description
1 polymer ?
#
loop_
_entity_poly.entity_id
_entity_poly.type
_entity_poly.pdbx_seq_one_letter_code
_entity_poly.pdbx_strand_id
1 'polypeptide(L)'
;MINLLWFSNSPLRFLFWPLLWPLSLIFGSISRDRRQSFVAGKRDSYRAPVPIVIVGNITAGGNGKTPVVVWLVELLQKQGLKVGVVSRGYGAKAPNYPLLVGNNTPTEHCGDEPKLIAQRTGALVMVDPVRSEAVKGLLEHDVQVVISDDGLQHYALKRDIEFIVIDGARRFGNEKLLPLGPLRESTERLAEVDFLITNGGEAEQGEFAMS
;
A
#
# COMPACT_ATOMS: atom_id res chain seq x y z
N MET A 1 -22.43 -4.56 -5.59
CA MET A 1 -23.17 -3.54 -4.81
C MET A 1 -22.28 -2.37 -4.37
N ILE A 2 -21.19 -2.62 -3.62
CA ILE A 2 -20.30 -1.54 -3.12
C ILE A 2 -19.63 -0.72 -4.23
N ASN A 3 -19.11 -1.36 -5.29
CA ASN A 3 -18.54 -0.62 -6.44
C ASN A 3 -19.56 0.32 -7.11
N LEU A 4 -20.86 -0.03 -7.11
CA LEU A 4 -21.91 0.84 -7.64
C LEU A 4 -22.11 2.06 -6.73
N LEU A 5 -21.99 1.92 -5.41
CA LEU A 5 -22.09 3.04 -4.48
C LEU A 5 -20.88 3.99 -4.60
N TRP A 6 -19.69 3.44 -4.85
CA TRP A 6 -18.45 4.22 -4.86
C TRP A 6 -18.11 4.84 -6.21
N PHE A 7 -18.39 4.16 -7.32
CA PHE A 7 -17.94 4.55 -8.66
C PHE A 7 -19.09 4.80 -9.65
N SER A 8 -20.36 4.71 -9.23
CA SER A 8 -21.51 4.96 -10.11
C SER A 8 -22.50 5.95 -9.51
N ASN A 9 -23.22 6.68 -10.37
CA ASN A 9 -24.29 7.60 -9.98
C ASN A 9 -25.62 6.89 -9.69
N SER A 10 -25.60 5.78 -8.94
CA SER A 10 -26.81 5.00 -8.62
C SER A 10 -27.70 5.72 -7.59
N PRO A 11 -29.03 5.73 -7.74
CA PRO A 11 -29.96 6.27 -6.74
C PRO A 11 -29.84 5.59 -5.36
N LEU A 12 -29.35 4.35 -5.33
CA LEU A 12 -29.09 3.60 -4.09
C LEU A 12 -28.15 4.33 -3.13
N ARG A 13 -27.28 5.21 -3.65
CA ARG A 13 -26.39 6.02 -2.81
C ARG A 13 -27.16 6.90 -1.84
N PHE A 14 -28.30 7.47 -2.26
CA PHE A 14 -29.10 8.37 -1.43
C PHE A 14 -29.85 7.61 -0.34
N LEU A 15 -30.25 6.37 -0.63
CA LEU A 15 -30.92 5.50 0.33
C LEU A 15 -29.98 5.10 1.49
N PHE A 16 -28.73 4.76 1.18
CA PHE A 16 -27.75 4.34 2.20
C PHE A 16 -26.94 5.50 2.79
N TRP A 17 -26.98 6.68 2.18
CA TRP A 17 -26.26 7.88 2.64
C TRP A 17 -26.44 8.19 4.13
N PRO A 18 -27.65 8.31 4.70
CA PRO A 18 -27.81 8.69 6.11
C PRO A 18 -27.21 7.68 7.09
N LEU A 19 -27.06 6.42 6.68
CA LEU A 19 -26.45 5.37 7.50
C LEU A 19 -24.92 5.36 7.35
N LEU A 20 -24.41 5.47 6.11
CA LEU A 20 -22.97 5.34 5.83
C LEU A 20 -22.19 6.63 6.11
N TRP A 21 -22.83 7.80 6.02
CA TRP A 21 -22.20 9.09 6.28
C TRP A 21 -21.66 9.23 7.71
N PRO A 22 -22.43 8.99 8.79
CA PRO A 22 -21.88 9.11 10.15
C PRO A 22 -20.76 8.09 10.40
N LEU A 23 -20.87 6.88 9.85
CA LEU A 23 -19.80 5.87 9.92
C LEU A 23 -18.52 6.32 9.22
N SER A 24 -18.65 7.01 8.08
CA SER A 24 -17.52 7.57 7.34
C SER A 24 -16.81 8.69 8.12
N LEU A 25 -17.56 9.52 8.84
CA LEU A 25 -16.97 10.52 9.74
C LEU A 25 -16.21 9.89 10.90
N ILE A 26 -16.78 8.87 11.54
CA ILE A 26 -16.11 8.14 12.62
C ILE A 26 -14.83 7.48 12.12
N PHE A 27 -14.90 6.80 10.97
CA PHE A 27 -13.74 6.20 10.32
C PHE A 27 -12.65 7.25 10.03
N GLY A 28 -13.05 8.39 9.46
CA GLY A 28 -12.16 9.50 9.17
C GLY A 28 -11.48 10.08 10.41
N SER A 29 -12.21 10.27 11.51
CA SER A 29 -11.64 10.72 12.79
C SER A 29 -10.61 9.73 13.31
N ILE A 30 -10.96 8.44 13.41
CA ILE A 30 -10.06 7.40 13.91
C ILE A 30 -8.80 7.29 13.04
N SER A 31 -8.95 7.34 11.71
CA SER A 31 -7.81 7.28 10.77
C SER A 31 -6.89 8.49 10.94
N ARG A 32 -7.46 9.70 11.05
CA ARG A 32 -6.72 10.95 11.25
C ARG A 32 -6.00 10.99 12.59
N ASP A 33 -6.69 10.62 13.67
CA ASP A 33 -6.12 10.59 15.03
C ASP A 33 -4.98 9.57 15.12
N ARG A 34 -5.17 8.39 14.51
CA ARG A 34 -4.11 7.37 14.41
C ARG A 34 -2.90 7.94 13.69
N ARG A 35 -3.07 8.52 12.51
CA ARG A 35 -1.97 9.13 11.75
C ARG A 35 -1.25 10.21 12.55
N GLN A 36 -1.99 11.17 13.10
CA GLN A 36 -1.42 12.27 13.88
C GLN A 36 -0.65 11.77 15.10
N SER A 37 -1.11 10.70 15.75
CA SER A 37 -0.38 10.13 16.89
C SER A 37 1.00 9.57 16.52
N PHE A 38 1.17 9.00 15.32
CA PHE A 38 2.49 8.54 14.85
C PHE A 38 3.35 9.71 14.36
N VAL A 39 2.76 10.64 13.59
CA VAL A 39 3.48 11.83 13.08
C VAL A 39 3.99 12.71 14.23
N ALA A 40 3.19 12.87 15.29
CA ALA A 40 3.58 13.61 16.49
C ALA A 40 4.53 12.84 17.42
N GLY A 41 4.97 11.63 17.05
CA GLY A 41 5.87 10.80 17.87
C GLY A 41 5.24 10.28 19.17
N LYS A 42 3.91 10.32 19.30
CA LYS A 42 3.19 9.82 20.49
C LYS A 42 3.05 8.29 20.51
N ARG A 43 3.38 7.63 19.41
CA ARG A 43 3.37 6.16 19.28
C ARG A 43 4.72 5.68 18.76
N ASP A 44 5.13 4.51 19.25
CA ASP A 44 6.37 3.88 18.86
C ASP A 44 6.38 3.55 17.37
N SER A 45 7.49 3.86 16.72
CA SER A 45 7.74 3.54 15.32
C SER A 45 9.14 2.99 15.14
N TYR A 46 9.24 1.88 14.42
CA TYR A 46 10.51 1.24 14.11
C TYR A 46 11.20 1.98 12.96
N ARG A 47 12.48 2.33 13.13
CA ARG A 47 13.33 2.87 12.07
C ARG A 47 14.33 1.81 11.64
N ALA A 48 14.28 1.44 10.37
CA ALA A 48 15.25 0.53 9.78
C ALA A 48 16.61 1.23 9.57
N PRO A 49 17.73 0.48 9.58
CA PRO A 49 19.04 1.01 9.24
C PRO A 49 19.25 1.26 7.74
N VAL A 50 18.31 0.82 6.90
CA VAL A 50 18.30 0.99 5.44
C VAL A 50 17.08 1.80 4.99
N PRO A 51 17.13 2.46 3.82
CA PRO A 51 15.99 3.20 3.29
C PRO A 51 14.75 2.32 3.11
N ILE A 52 13.60 2.82 3.57
CA ILE A 52 12.27 2.22 3.40
C ILE A 52 11.47 3.05 2.39
N VAL A 53 11.10 2.42 1.28
CA VAL A 53 10.22 2.99 0.25
C VAL A 53 8.83 2.37 0.37
N ILE A 54 7.80 3.19 0.56
CA ILE A 54 6.41 2.73 0.58
C ILE A 54 5.80 2.89 -0.80
N VAL A 55 5.18 1.83 -1.31
CA VAL A 55 4.30 1.90 -2.49
C VAL A 55 2.90 1.52 -2.03
N GLY A 56 1.95 2.45 -2.11
CA GLY A 56 0.60 2.19 -1.63
C GLY A 56 -0.48 2.93 -2.39
N ASN A 57 -1.71 2.83 -1.90
CA ASN A 57 -2.85 3.56 -2.41
C ASN A 57 -3.74 4.14 -1.30
N ILE A 58 -4.52 5.15 -1.65
CA ILE A 58 -5.51 5.75 -0.74
C ILE A 58 -6.94 5.27 -0.98
N THR A 59 -7.21 4.45 -2.01
CA THR A 59 -8.54 3.85 -2.23
C THR A 59 -8.55 2.35 -1.91
N ALA A 60 -9.72 1.82 -1.53
CA ALA A 60 -9.94 0.40 -1.37
C ALA A 60 -10.24 -0.24 -2.73
N GLY A 61 -9.37 -1.16 -3.15
CA GLY A 61 -9.47 -1.85 -4.43
C GLY A 61 -8.08 -2.18 -5.00
N GLY A 62 -8.07 -2.90 -6.11
CA GLY A 62 -6.86 -3.14 -6.88
C GLY A 62 -6.54 -1.93 -7.74
N ASN A 63 -5.45 -1.23 -7.41
CA ASN A 63 -5.03 0.00 -8.09
C ASN A 63 -3.72 -0.17 -8.88
N GLY A 64 -3.33 -1.40 -9.19
CA GLY A 64 -2.09 -1.65 -9.94
C GLY A 64 -0.82 -1.29 -9.17
N LYS A 65 -0.79 -1.49 -7.84
CA LYS A 65 0.43 -1.32 -7.03
C LYS A 65 1.53 -2.29 -7.44
N THR A 66 1.17 -3.56 -7.70
CA THR A 66 2.13 -4.63 -8.00
C THR A 66 3.01 -4.31 -9.22
N PRO A 67 2.48 -3.82 -10.36
CA PRO A 67 3.31 -3.29 -11.45
C PRO A 67 4.35 -2.24 -11.02
N VAL A 68 3.96 -1.27 -10.18
CA VAL A 68 4.85 -0.20 -9.71
C VAL A 68 5.92 -0.76 -8.76
N VAL A 69 5.56 -1.67 -7.86
CA VAL A 69 6.53 -2.35 -6.98
C VAL A 69 7.56 -3.12 -7.81
N VAL A 70 7.11 -3.91 -8.79
CA VAL A 70 7.99 -4.67 -9.69
C VAL A 70 8.92 -3.74 -10.45
N TRP A 71 8.40 -2.67 -11.06
CA TRP A 71 9.20 -1.69 -11.78
C TRP A 71 10.27 -1.06 -10.88
N LEU A 72 9.91 -0.67 -9.66
CA LEU A 72 10.83 -0.05 -8.73
C LEU A 72 11.94 -1.02 -8.29
N VAL A 73 11.59 -2.29 -8.03
CA VAL A 73 12.57 -3.34 -7.73
C VAL A 73 13.55 -3.50 -8.89
N GLU A 74 13.05 -3.69 -10.11
CA GLU A 74 13.88 -3.89 -11.30
C GLU A 74 14.77 -2.66 -11.58
N LEU A 75 14.25 -1.45 -11.39
CA LEU A 75 15.00 -0.20 -11.56
C LEU A 75 16.19 -0.13 -10.60
N LEU A 76 15.97 -0.39 -9.32
CA LEU A 76 17.04 -0.33 -8.30
C LEU A 76 18.03 -1.49 -8.45
N GLN A 77 17.56 -2.69 -8.82
CA GLN A 77 18.44 -3.82 -9.13
C GLN A 77 19.34 -3.53 -10.35
N LYS A 78 18.81 -2.86 -11.39
CA LYS A 78 19.63 -2.40 -12.54
C LYS A 78 20.73 -1.41 -12.15
N GLN A 79 20.55 -0.69 -11.04
CA GLN A 79 21.57 0.17 -10.44
C GLN A 79 22.54 -0.60 -9.53
N GLY A 80 22.41 -1.93 -9.43
CA GLY A 80 23.27 -2.78 -8.62
C GLY A 80 22.88 -2.87 -7.14
N LEU A 81 21.72 -2.35 -6.75
CA LEU A 81 21.25 -2.39 -5.36
C LEU A 81 20.60 -3.73 -5.02
N LYS A 82 20.86 -4.22 -3.80
CA LYS A 82 20.19 -5.40 -3.24
C LYS A 82 18.86 -4.99 -2.62
N VAL A 83 17.78 -5.25 -3.33
CA VAL A 83 16.42 -4.83 -2.93
C VAL A 83 15.70 -5.98 -2.23
N GLY A 84 15.07 -5.67 -1.09
CA GLY A 84 14.11 -6.55 -0.42
C GLY A 84 12.69 -5.98 -0.50
N VAL A 85 11.69 -6.84 -0.50
CA VAL A 85 10.28 -6.44 -0.51
C VAL A 85 9.56 -6.99 0.70
N VAL A 86 8.81 -6.15 1.41
CA VAL A 86 7.94 -6.57 2.50
C VAL A 86 6.48 -6.46 2.08
N SER A 87 5.68 -7.46 2.42
CA SER A 87 4.23 -7.45 2.22
C SER A 87 3.49 -8.00 3.44
N ARG A 88 2.19 -7.72 3.52
CA ARG A 88 1.31 -8.29 4.54
C ARG A 88 0.83 -9.70 4.18
N GLY A 89 0.85 -10.06 2.89
CA GLY A 89 0.25 -11.30 2.38
C GLY A 89 -1.28 -11.28 2.46
N TYR A 90 -1.92 -10.29 1.83
CA TYR A 90 -3.37 -10.12 1.92
C TYR A 90 -4.12 -11.39 1.47
N GLY A 91 -5.04 -11.86 2.31
CA GLY A 91 -5.81 -13.09 2.05
C GLY A 91 -5.07 -14.40 2.31
N ALA A 92 -3.78 -14.34 2.68
CA ALA A 92 -2.97 -15.51 3.02
C ALA A 92 -2.73 -15.63 4.53
N LYS A 93 -2.34 -16.82 4.96
CA LYS A 93 -1.96 -17.09 6.35
C LYS A 93 -0.79 -18.06 6.39
N ALA A 94 0.40 -17.53 6.69
CA ALA A 94 1.57 -18.37 6.89
C ALA A 94 1.46 -19.21 8.16
N PRO A 95 2.08 -20.40 8.19
CA PRO A 95 2.20 -21.21 9.40
C PRO A 95 3.10 -20.54 10.44
N ASN A 96 4.14 -19.83 10.00
CA ASN A 96 5.07 -19.07 10.84
C ASN A 96 5.41 -17.73 10.18
N TYR A 97 5.66 -16.72 11.00
CA TYR A 97 6.10 -15.39 10.58
C TYR A 97 7.38 -15.00 11.31
N PRO A 98 8.25 -14.16 10.70
CA PRO A 98 8.17 -13.68 9.31
C PRO A 98 8.44 -14.80 8.30
N LEU A 99 7.75 -14.78 7.15
CA LEU A 99 7.86 -15.82 6.11
C LEU A 99 8.63 -15.31 4.90
N LEU A 100 9.79 -15.91 4.62
CA LEU A 100 10.51 -15.70 3.36
C LEU A 100 9.80 -16.44 2.23
N VAL A 101 9.44 -15.72 1.18
CA VAL A 101 8.78 -16.29 0.00
C VAL A 101 9.83 -16.92 -0.91
N GLY A 102 9.77 -18.24 -1.06
CA GLY A 102 10.55 -19.00 -2.03
C GLY A 102 9.70 -19.60 -3.14
N ASN A 103 10.35 -20.25 -4.11
CA ASN A 103 9.69 -20.84 -5.28
C ASN A 103 8.60 -21.87 -4.90
N ASN A 104 8.83 -22.62 -3.84
CA ASN A 104 7.93 -23.67 -3.36
C ASN A 104 6.95 -23.18 -2.28
N THR A 105 6.98 -21.89 -1.92
CA THR A 105 6.06 -21.35 -0.92
C THR A 105 4.63 -21.36 -1.48
N PRO A 106 3.67 -22.02 -0.80
CA PRO A 106 2.27 -22.01 -1.23
C PRO A 106 1.67 -20.61 -1.21
N THR A 107 0.85 -20.29 -2.20
CA THR A 107 0.16 -19.00 -2.30
C THR A 107 -0.77 -18.76 -1.10
N GLU A 108 -1.38 -19.81 -0.55
CA GLU A 108 -2.17 -19.75 0.68
C GLU A 108 -1.38 -19.24 1.90
N HIS A 109 -0.04 -19.33 1.89
CA HIS A 109 0.82 -18.86 2.97
C HIS A 109 1.38 -17.46 2.73
N CYS A 110 1.76 -17.12 1.50
CA CYS A 110 2.39 -15.83 1.20
C CYS A 110 1.48 -14.81 0.48
N GLY A 111 0.42 -15.26 -0.18
CA GLY A 111 -0.46 -14.47 -1.04
C GLY A 111 0.01 -14.41 -2.49
N ASP A 112 -0.91 -14.05 -3.38
CA ASP A 112 -0.65 -13.95 -4.81
C ASP A 112 0.36 -12.84 -5.15
N GLU A 113 0.18 -11.65 -4.59
CA GLU A 113 1.04 -10.49 -4.90
C GLU A 113 2.50 -10.72 -4.46
N PRO A 114 2.81 -11.17 -3.22
CA PRO A 114 4.20 -11.39 -2.80
C PRO A 114 4.89 -12.49 -3.60
N LYS A 115 4.15 -13.55 -3.96
CA LYS A 115 4.66 -14.63 -4.80
C LYS A 115 4.98 -14.15 -6.21
N LEU A 116 4.08 -13.37 -6.80
CA LEU A 116 4.30 -12.77 -8.12
C LEU A 116 5.54 -11.87 -8.13
N ILE A 117 5.69 -11.00 -7.13
CA ILE A 117 6.85 -10.11 -7.01
C ILE A 117 8.15 -10.92 -6.90
N ALA A 118 8.18 -11.93 -6.02
CA ALA A 118 9.35 -12.79 -5.84
C ALA A 118 9.74 -13.49 -7.14
N GLN A 119 8.76 -14.09 -7.84
CA GLN A 119 9.01 -14.82 -9.09
C GLN A 119 9.44 -13.91 -10.23
N ARG A 120 8.88 -12.70 -10.34
CA ARG A 120 9.15 -11.79 -11.45
C ARG A 120 10.49 -11.07 -11.30
N THR A 121 10.84 -10.68 -10.09
CA THR A 121 12.02 -9.83 -9.83
C THR A 121 13.21 -10.58 -9.26
N GLY A 122 13.00 -11.80 -8.73
CA GLY A 122 14.02 -12.53 -7.98
C GLY A 122 14.45 -11.86 -6.67
N ALA A 123 13.79 -10.77 -6.24
CA ALA A 123 14.10 -10.11 -4.99
C ALA A 123 13.67 -10.98 -3.79
N LEU A 124 14.33 -10.77 -2.64
CA LEU A 124 13.90 -11.37 -1.39
C LEU A 124 12.56 -10.73 -0.97
N VAL A 125 11.52 -11.54 -0.82
CA VAL A 125 10.20 -11.09 -0.39
C VAL A 125 9.85 -11.69 0.96
N MET A 126 9.56 -10.85 1.95
CA MET A 126 9.20 -11.26 3.30
C MET A 126 7.75 -10.88 3.60
N VAL A 127 6.99 -11.83 4.13
CA VAL A 127 5.58 -11.65 4.48
C VAL A 127 5.42 -11.67 6.00
N ASP A 128 4.79 -10.63 6.54
CA ASP A 128 4.40 -10.54 7.96
C ASP A 128 3.23 -9.55 8.14
N PRO A 129 2.21 -9.85 8.96
CA PRO A 129 1.18 -8.89 9.37
C PRO A 129 1.75 -7.60 9.99
N VAL A 130 2.88 -7.71 10.70
CA VAL A 130 3.62 -6.62 11.34
C VAL A 130 4.82 -6.26 10.48
N ARG A 131 4.71 -5.11 9.78
CA ARG A 131 5.70 -4.73 8.76
C ARG A 131 7.12 -4.58 9.29
N SER A 132 7.28 -4.12 10.54
CA SER A 132 8.60 -4.03 11.16
C SER A 132 9.27 -5.39 11.34
N GLU A 133 8.51 -6.46 11.62
CA GLU A 133 9.06 -7.81 11.76
C GLU A 133 9.46 -8.39 10.41
N ALA A 134 8.67 -8.15 9.35
CA ALA A 134 9.09 -8.49 7.98
C ALA A 134 10.39 -7.77 7.59
N VAL A 135 10.53 -6.48 7.93
CA VAL A 135 11.76 -5.73 7.66
C VAL A 135 12.93 -6.33 8.44
N LYS A 136 12.78 -6.60 9.74
CA LYS A 136 13.85 -7.22 10.55
C LYS A 136 14.28 -8.57 9.98
N GLY A 137 13.35 -9.41 9.56
CA GLY A 137 13.66 -10.68 8.92
C GLY A 137 14.42 -10.50 7.59
N LEU A 138 14.08 -9.51 6.77
CA LEU A 138 14.86 -9.22 5.55
C LEU A 138 16.28 -8.75 5.86
N LEU A 139 16.47 -8.02 6.95
CA LEU A 139 17.77 -7.47 7.36
C LEU A 139 18.73 -8.53 7.92
N GLU A 140 18.28 -9.77 8.10
CA GLU A 140 19.18 -10.93 8.30
C GLU A 140 19.92 -11.30 7.00
N HIS A 141 19.50 -10.73 5.87
CA HIS A 141 20.17 -10.81 4.57
C HIS A 141 20.80 -9.46 4.20
N ASP A 142 21.68 -9.49 3.20
CA ASP A 142 22.36 -8.29 2.69
C ASP A 142 21.44 -7.45 1.79
N VAL A 143 20.44 -6.81 2.39
CA VAL A 143 19.49 -5.90 1.74
C VAL A 143 19.92 -4.46 1.99
N GLN A 144 19.94 -3.65 0.93
CA GLN A 144 20.35 -2.25 0.96
C GLN A 144 19.19 -1.27 0.90
N VAL A 145 18.04 -1.69 0.34
CA VAL A 145 16.80 -0.91 0.26
C VAL A 145 15.62 -1.85 0.41
N VAL A 146 14.61 -1.43 1.19
CA VAL A 146 13.37 -2.20 1.34
C VAL A 146 12.18 -1.46 0.72
N ILE A 147 11.41 -2.17 -0.11
CA ILE A 147 10.15 -1.68 -0.66
C ILE A 147 8.99 -2.35 0.08
N SER A 148 8.03 -1.55 0.52
CA SER A 148 6.85 -2.03 1.24
C SER A 148 5.60 -1.90 0.38
N ASP A 149 5.05 -3.03 -0.04
CA ASP A 149 3.81 -3.12 -0.82
C ASP A 149 2.57 -2.90 0.07
N ASP A 150 1.81 -1.85 -0.16
CA ASP A 150 0.65 -1.40 0.61
C ASP A 150 0.95 -0.97 2.06
N GLY A 151 1.93 -0.09 2.23
CA GLY A 151 2.40 0.39 3.55
C GLY A 151 1.82 1.71 4.05
N LEU A 152 0.97 2.41 3.29
CA LEU A 152 0.60 3.81 3.61
C LEU A 152 -0.07 3.97 4.98
N GLN A 153 -0.89 3.00 5.39
CA GLN A 153 -1.55 3.01 6.69
C GLN A 153 -0.70 2.37 7.83
N HIS A 154 0.48 1.84 7.52
CA HIS A 154 1.38 1.17 8.47
C HIS A 154 2.42 2.13 9.09
N TYR A 155 1.93 3.20 9.70
CA TYR A 155 2.75 4.27 10.33
C TYR A 155 3.71 3.81 11.46
N ALA A 156 3.58 2.58 11.95
CA ALA A 156 4.52 1.99 12.91
C ALA A 156 5.89 1.65 12.30
N LEU A 157 6.01 1.61 10.97
CA LEU A 157 7.29 1.53 10.27
C LEU A 157 7.62 2.93 9.75
N LYS A 158 8.77 3.48 10.16
CA LYS A 158 9.26 4.73 9.59
C LYS A 158 9.64 4.51 8.12
N ARG A 159 9.28 5.49 7.30
CA ARG A 159 9.47 5.50 5.85
C ARG A 159 10.30 6.71 5.46
N ASP A 160 11.08 6.54 4.40
CA ASP A 160 11.96 7.59 3.87
C ASP A 160 11.40 8.16 2.56
N ILE A 161 10.71 7.34 1.75
CA ILE A 161 10.06 7.76 0.49
C ILE A 161 8.67 7.13 0.38
N GLU A 162 7.70 7.87 -0.14
CA GLU A 162 6.33 7.42 -0.37
C GLU A 162 5.86 7.63 -1.81
N PHE A 163 5.35 6.54 -2.39
CA PHE A 163 4.65 6.51 -3.66
C PHE A 163 3.16 6.22 -3.42
N ILE A 164 2.28 7.05 -3.98
CA ILE A 164 0.86 6.74 -4.12
C ILE A 164 0.58 6.34 -5.55
N VAL A 165 0.03 5.14 -5.71
CA VAL A 165 -0.46 4.63 -7.00
C VAL A 165 -1.94 4.94 -7.15
N ILE A 166 -2.26 5.66 -8.20
CA ILE A 166 -3.60 6.09 -8.60
C ILE A 166 -4.02 5.24 -9.80
N ASP A 167 -5.21 4.65 -9.72
CA ASP A 167 -5.84 4.00 -10.87
C ASP A 167 -6.33 5.11 -11.82
N GLY A 168 -5.71 5.27 -12.98
CA GLY A 168 -6.05 6.38 -13.88
C GLY A 168 -7.41 6.23 -14.58
N ALA A 169 -8.03 5.05 -14.56
CA ALA A 169 -9.38 4.87 -15.08
C ALA A 169 -10.45 5.14 -14.02
N ARG A 170 -10.26 4.64 -12.79
CA ARG A 170 -11.24 4.75 -11.70
C ARG A 170 -11.07 5.99 -10.82
N ARG A 171 -9.87 6.56 -10.81
CA ARG A 171 -9.45 7.68 -9.95
C ARG A 171 -9.91 7.45 -8.50
N PHE A 172 -10.62 8.42 -7.90
CA PHE A 172 -11.02 8.41 -6.49
C PHE A 172 -12.51 8.10 -6.23
N GLY A 173 -13.26 7.70 -7.26
CA GLY A 173 -14.71 7.45 -7.15
C GLY A 173 -15.47 8.68 -6.68
N ASN A 174 -16.30 8.54 -5.64
CA ASN A 174 -17.09 9.64 -5.06
C ASN A 174 -16.34 10.51 -4.04
N GLU A 175 -15.02 10.29 -3.88
CA GLU A 175 -14.13 11.05 -2.98
C GLU A 175 -14.56 11.06 -1.51
N LYS A 176 -15.36 10.08 -1.08
CA LYS A 176 -15.72 9.91 0.33
C LYS A 176 -14.87 8.82 0.97
N LEU A 177 -14.68 8.95 2.28
CA LEU A 177 -14.01 7.94 3.08
C LEU A 177 -14.88 6.70 3.24
N LEU A 178 -14.24 5.55 3.48
CA LEU A 178 -14.92 4.31 3.85
C LEU A 178 -15.85 4.52 5.06
N PRO A 179 -17.03 3.88 5.10
CA PRO A 179 -17.62 3.03 4.06
C PRO A 179 -18.43 3.79 2.98
N LEU A 180 -18.61 5.11 3.12
CA LEU A 180 -19.43 5.92 2.21
C LEU A 180 -18.82 6.02 0.81
N GLY A 181 -17.49 6.01 0.72
CA GLY A 181 -16.74 6.01 -0.52
C GLY A 181 -15.53 5.08 -0.47
N PRO A 182 -14.73 5.05 -1.55
CA PRO A 182 -13.62 4.12 -1.66
C PRO A 182 -12.38 4.56 -0.86
N LEU A 183 -12.30 5.80 -0.37
CA LEU A 183 -11.07 6.33 0.22
C LEU A 183 -10.79 5.77 1.62
N ARG A 184 -9.57 5.26 1.82
CA ARG A 184 -8.97 4.94 3.12
C ARG A 184 -8.42 6.19 3.82
N GLU A 185 -7.95 7.15 3.03
CA GLU A 185 -7.40 8.44 3.47
C GLU A 185 -7.91 9.57 2.56
N SER A 186 -7.99 10.79 3.08
CA SER A 186 -8.40 11.98 2.31
C SER A 186 -7.49 12.22 1.11
N THR A 187 -8.02 12.79 0.01
CA THR A 187 -7.21 13.21 -1.15
C THR A 187 -6.19 14.29 -0.80
N GLU A 188 -6.36 15.01 0.30
CA GLU A 188 -5.33 15.91 0.87
C GLU A 188 -3.98 15.19 1.08
N ARG A 189 -4.01 13.88 1.33
CA ARG A 189 -2.80 13.05 1.52
C ARG A 189 -1.88 13.04 0.30
N LEU A 190 -2.42 13.30 -0.90
CA LEU A 190 -1.68 13.33 -2.16
C LEU A 190 -0.64 14.47 -2.19
N ALA A 191 -0.89 15.56 -1.47
CA ALA A 191 0.04 16.69 -1.38
C ALA A 191 1.20 16.44 -0.41
N GLU A 192 1.18 15.33 0.32
CA GLU A 192 2.11 15.01 1.40
C GLU A 192 3.01 13.81 1.08
N VAL A 193 3.02 13.32 -0.18
CA VAL A 193 3.89 12.21 -0.62
C VAL A 193 4.90 12.69 -1.65
N ASP A 194 5.96 11.91 -1.83
CA ASP A 194 7.04 12.25 -2.75
C ASP A 194 6.65 12.04 -4.21
N PHE A 195 5.89 10.98 -4.50
CA PHE A 195 5.53 10.63 -5.87
C PHE A 195 4.08 10.17 -6.01
N LEU A 196 3.42 10.72 -7.04
CA LEU A 196 2.11 10.27 -7.52
C LEU A 196 2.31 9.51 -8.83
N ILE A 197 1.94 8.23 -8.84
CA ILE A 197 2.06 7.37 -10.03
C ILE A 197 0.68 7.00 -10.52
N THR A 198 0.38 7.29 -11.78
CA THR A 198 -0.88 6.92 -12.41
C THR A 198 -0.69 5.67 -13.24
N ASN A 199 -1.38 4.60 -12.84
CA ASN A 199 -1.34 3.31 -13.50
C ASN A 199 -2.56 3.12 -14.40
N GLY A 200 -2.32 3.09 -15.72
CA GLY A 200 -3.36 3.12 -16.75
C GLY A 200 -4.07 4.47 -16.86
N GLY A 201 -4.87 4.68 -17.91
CA GLY A 201 -5.56 5.95 -18.14
C GLY A 201 -4.63 7.11 -18.50
N GLU A 202 -5.09 8.34 -18.27
CA GLU A 202 -4.32 9.57 -18.47
C GLU A 202 -3.80 10.09 -17.13
N ALA A 203 -2.52 10.44 -17.07
CA ALA A 203 -1.92 11.08 -15.91
C ALA A 203 -2.31 12.56 -15.86
N GLU A 204 -2.71 13.05 -14.69
CA GLU A 204 -3.01 14.46 -14.45
C GLU A 204 -1.73 15.24 -14.08
N GLN A 205 -1.86 16.57 -13.97
CA GLN A 205 -0.73 17.43 -13.64
C GLN A 205 -0.12 17.07 -12.28
N GLY A 206 1.19 16.84 -12.25
CA GLY A 206 1.92 16.44 -11.04
C GLY A 206 1.97 14.93 -10.81
N GLU A 207 1.40 14.13 -11.72
CA GLU A 207 1.46 12.68 -11.71
C GLU A 207 2.43 12.14 -12.77
N PHE A 208 3.09 11.02 -12.46
CA PHE A 208 3.91 10.29 -13.41
C PHE A 208 3.10 9.13 -13.99
N ALA A 209 3.04 9.03 -15.32
CA ALA A 209 2.39 7.92 -16.00
C ALA A 209 3.24 6.65 -15.91
N MET A 210 2.62 5.55 -15.53
CA MET A 210 3.20 4.21 -15.66
C MET A 210 2.96 3.73 -17.11
N SER A 211 4.02 3.75 -17.93
CA SER A 211 4.02 3.31 -19.33
C SER A 211 4.28 1.82 -19.49
#